data_AF-A0A966VMN6-F1
#
_entry.id   AF-A0A966VMN6-F1
#
_cell.length_a   1.000
_cell.length_b   1.000
_cell.length_c   1.000
_cell.angle_alpha   90.00
_cell.angle_beta   90.00
_cell.angle_gamma   90.00
#
_symmetry.space_group_name_H-M   'P 1'
#
loop_
_entity.id
_entity.type
_entity.pdbx_description
1 polymer ?
#
loop_
_entity_poly.entity_id
_entity_poly.type
_entity_poly.pdbx_seq_one_letter_code
_entity_poly.pdbx_strand_id
1 'polypeptide(L)'
;MLISADALWAEGFGVIFPELEGESGFEEQAAMLDLIEFLQPRWIFPGHGPAFADVDQALAIARKRLAAMHHAPAKHARHALKVLLKFLMLDLEWADRAALEKHLAGATLLGACAKQMGMAANDALHGAIDELIAQGALRCEGTRLFNDDHRRT
;
A
#
# COMPACT_ATOMS: atom_id res chain seq x y z
N MET A 1 22.41 -0.56 16.00
CA MET A 1 22.02 -0.91 14.62
C MET A 1 20.80 -1.80 14.71
N LEU A 2 19.77 -1.56 13.93
CA LEU A 2 18.52 -2.33 13.94
C LEU A 2 18.18 -2.77 12.50
N ILE A 3 17.76 -4.02 12.35
CA ILE A 3 17.12 -4.51 11.13
C ILE A 3 15.61 -4.40 11.38
N SER A 4 14.95 -3.44 10.72
CA SER A 4 13.54 -3.15 10.95
C SER A 4 12.61 -3.96 10.05
N ALA A 5 13.12 -4.54 8.96
CA ALA A 5 12.28 -5.10 7.90
C ALA A 5 11.17 -4.11 7.50
N ASP A 6 9.90 -4.48 7.63
CA ASP A 6 8.76 -3.63 7.27
C ASP A 6 8.21 -2.75 8.40
N ALA A 7 8.77 -2.86 9.61
CA ALA A 7 8.36 -2.03 10.73
C ALA A 7 8.67 -0.53 10.51
N LEU A 8 9.78 -0.22 9.82
CA LEU A 8 10.18 1.15 9.53
C LEU A 8 11.12 1.22 8.32
N TRP A 9 10.77 2.07 7.37
CA TRP A 9 11.56 2.52 6.24
C TRP A 9 11.85 4.03 6.39
N ALA A 10 12.76 4.58 5.57
CA ALA A 10 13.06 6.03 5.63
C ALA A 10 11.82 6.90 5.39
N GLU A 11 10.90 6.44 4.53
CA GLU A 11 9.65 7.13 4.17
C GLU A 11 8.41 6.56 4.88
N GLY A 12 8.58 6.01 6.09
CA GLY A 12 7.51 5.48 6.91
C GLY A 12 7.42 3.95 6.88
N PHE A 13 6.33 3.39 6.35
CA PHE A 13 6.10 1.95 6.25
C PHE A 13 5.04 1.65 5.18
N GLY A 14 4.77 0.36 4.96
CA GLY A 14 3.84 -0.14 3.95
C GLY A 14 2.35 0.03 4.26
N VAL A 15 1.53 -0.78 3.60
CA VAL A 15 0.10 -0.94 3.92
C VAL A 15 -0.01 -1.87 5.12
N ILE A 16 -0.92 -1.56 6.05
CA ILE A 16 -1.22 -2.43 7.19
C ILE A 16 -2.43 -3.28 6.84
N PHE A 17 -2.19 -4.55 6.47
CA PHE A 17 -3.23 -5.46 6.01
C PHE A 17 -4.27 -5.82 7.06
N PRO A 18 -3.90 -6.12 8.33
CA PRO A 18 -4.89 -6.46 9.36
C PRO A 18 -6.02 -5.41 9.46
N GLU A 19 -5.68 -4.12 9.39
CA GLU A 19 -6.65 -3.01 9.45
C GLU A 19 -7.61 -2.97 8.27
N LEU A 20 -7.20 -3.43 7.08
CA LEU A 20 -8.10 -3.56 5.94
C LEU A 20 -9.11 -4.68 6.17
N GLU A 21 -8.69 -5.74 6.83
CA GLU A 21 -9.50 -6.93 7.15
C GLU A 21 -10.35 -6.75 8.42
N GLY A 22 -10.22 -5.61 9.10
CA GLY A 22 -10.96 -5.28 10.32
C GLY A 22 -10.33 -5.85 11.59
N GLU A 23 -9.07 -6.27 11.52
CA GLU A 23 -8.23 -6.68 12.64
C GLU A 23 -7.36 -5.51 13.12
N SER A 24 -6.81 -5.63 14.33
CA SER A 24 -5.88 -4.62 14.85
C SER A 24 -4.55 -4.68 14.09
N GLY A 25 -4.08 -3.53 13.62
CA GLY A 25 -2.73 -3.39 13.11
C GLY A 25 -2.13 -2.00 13.34
N PHE A 26 -2.95 -0.97 13.55
CA PHE A 26 -2.45 0.37 13.86
C PHE A 26 -1.84 0.46 15.26
N GLU A 27 -2.42 -0.23 16.24
CA GLU A 27 -1.90 -0.26 17.61
C GLU A 27 -0.55 -0.97 17.66
N GLU A 28 -0.42 -2.11 16.99
CA GLU A 28 0.82 -2.88 16.88
C GLU A 28 1.90 -2.09 16.15
N GLN A 29 1.54 -1.40 15.05
CA GLN A 29 2.48 -0.52 14.36
C GLN A 29 2.93 0.63 15.26
N ALA A 30 2.03 1.28 16.00
CA ALA A 30 2.37 2.36 16.93
C ALA A 30 3.35 1.86 18.00
N ALA A 31 3.06 0.71 18.62
CA ALA A 31 3.92 0.09 19.63
C ALA A 31 5.31 -0.26 19.07
N MET A 32 5.39 -0.67 17.80
CA MET A 32 6.66 -0.94 17.14
C MET A 32 7.47 0.35 16.91
N LEU A 33 6.83 1.45 16.51
CA LEU A 33 7.50 2.74 16.39
C LEU A 33 8.01 3.25 17.75
N ASP A 34 7.23 3.09 18.83
CA ASP A 34 7.64 3.43 20.19
C ASP A 34 8.84 2.59 20.65
N LEU A 35 8.85 1.29 20.32
CA LEU A 35 9.98 0.41 20.62
C LEU A 35 11.24 0.85 19.87
N ILE A 36 11.13 1.20 18.59
CA ILE A 36 12.27 1.69 17.79
C ILE A 36 12.84 2.98 18.38
N GLU A 37 11.96 3.92 18.75
CA GLU A 37 12.34 5.18 19.41
C GLU A 37 13.09 4.91 20.72
N PHE A 38 12.56 4.01 21.56
CA PHE A 38 13.19 3.62 22.82
C PHE A 38 14.58 2.99 22.64
N LEU A 39 14.78 2.19 21.61
CA LEU A 39 16.07 1.53 21.34
C LEU A 39 17.16 2.48 20.84
N GLN A 40 16.80 3.68 20.39
CA GLN A 40 17.71 4.70 19.85
C GLN A 40 18.76 4.15 18.85
N PRO A 41 18.35 3.39 17.82
CA PRO A 41 19.31 2.83 16.89
C PRO A 41 19.97 3.92 16.06
N ARG A 42 21.30 3.86 15.92
CA ARG A 42 22.04 4.78 15.04
C ARG A 42 21.84 4.52 13.53
N TRP A 43 21.45 3.30 13.16
CA TRP A 43 21.26 2.87 11.78
C TRP A 43 20.10 1.88 11.70
N ILE A 44 19.26 2.06 10.69
CA ILE A 44 18.16 1.19 10.33
C ILE A 44 18.45 0.49 9.00
N PHE A 45 18.21 -0.82 8.95
CA PHE A 45 18.24 -1.64 7.75
C PHE A 45 16.81 -2.11 7.42
N PRO A 46 16.11 -1.41 6.51
CA PRO A 46 14.72 -1.70 6.17
C PRO A 46 14.59 -2.86 5.18
N GLY A 47 13.36 -3.39 5.06
CA GLY A 47 12.97 -4.34 4.01
C GLY A 47 12.88 -3.69 2.63
N HIS A 48 12.66 -2.36 2.58
CA HIS A 48 12.60 -1.59 1.35
C HIS A 48 13.43 -0.29 1.44
N GLY A 49 14.17 0.01 0.37
CA GLY A 49 15.02 1.21 0.27
C GLY A 49 16.41 1.02 0.90
N PRO A 50 17.25 2.07 0.88
CA PRO A 50 18.60 2.02 1.45
C PRO A 50 18.56 2.06 2.98
N ALA A 51 19.65 1.59 3.61
CA ALA A 51 19.89 1.83 5.03
C ALA A 51 20.04 3.33 5.32
N PHE A 52 19.59 3.77 6.50
CA PHE A 52 19.58 5.19 6.87
C PHE A 52 19.92 5.41 8.34
N ALA A 53 20.40 6.62 8.65
CA ALA A 53 20.80 7.03 10.00
C ALA A 53 19.89 8.09 10.62
N ASP A 54 19.06 8.79 9.82
CA ASP A 54 18.11 9.80 10.30
C ASP A 54 16.83 9.12 10.81
N VAL A 55 16.93 8.51 11.99
CA VAL A 55 15.84 7.70 12.58
C VAL A 55 14.70 8.59 13.09
N ASP A 56 15.03 9.74 13.66
CA ASP A 56 14.02 10.68 14.19
C ASP A 56 13.12 11.21 13.07
N GLN A 57 13.69 11.55 11.92
CA GLN A 57 12.91 11.95 10.74
C GLN A 57 12.01 10.82 10.25
N ALA A 58 12.53 9.60 10.13
CA ALA A 58 11.76 8.44 9.67
C ALA A 58 10.59 8.12 10.62
N LEU A 59 10.80 8.19 11.94
CA LEU A 59 9.75 8.01 12.95
C LEU A 59 8.68 9.08 12.84
N ALA A 60 9.05 10.36 12.65
CA ALA A 60 8.09 11.44 12.46
C ALA A 60 7.21 11.23 11.21
N ILE A 61 7.81 10.79 10.10
CA ILE A 61 7.09 10.45 8.86
C ILE A 61 6.15 9.26 9.10
N ALA A 62 6.63 8.19 9.74
CA ALA A 62 5.86 6.99 10.04
C ALA A 62 4.63 7.32 10.90
N ARG A 63 4.80 8.09 11.98
CA ARG A 63 3.69 8.50 12.86
C ARG A 63 2.65 9.36 12.13
N LYS A 64 3.10 10.30 11.29
CA LYS A 64 2.19 11.11 10.46
C LYS A 64 1.40 10.26 9.48
N ARG A 65 2.04 9.27 8.86
CA ARG A 65 1.40 8.31 7.94
C ARG A 65 0.37 7.44 8.67
N LEU A 66 0.72 6.92 9.84
CA LEU A 66 -0.17 6.11 10.67
C LEU A 66 -1.42 6.90 11.08
N ALA A 67 -1.25 8.13 11.58
CA ALA A 67 -2.36 9.01 11.91
C ALA A 67 -3.26 9.30 10.70
N ALA A 68 -2.67 9.54 9.52
CA ALA A 68 -3.43 9.79 8.30
C ALA A 68 -4.25 8.56 7.85
N MET A 69 -3.72 7.34 8.02
CA MET A 69 -4.45 6.10 7.74
C MET A 69 -5.63 5.93 8.69
N HIS A 70 -5.39 6.13 9.98
CA HIS A 70 -6.43 6.03 11.02
C HIS A 70 -7.56 7.06 10.83
N HIS A 71 -7.24 8.32 10.49
CA HIS A 71 -8.26 9.35 10.29
C HIS A 71 -9.04 9.24 8.98
N ALA A 72 -8.54 8.51 7.98
CA ALA A 72 -9.16 8.41 6.67
C ALA A 72 -9.16 6.96 6.14
N PRO A 73 -9.88 6.03 6.80
CA PRO A 73 -9.86 4.59 6.48
C PRO A 73 -10.25 4.29 5.03
N ALA A 74 -11.28 4.98 4.49
CA ALA A 74 -11.67 4.82 3.08
C ALA A 74 -10.57 5.28 2.10
N LYS A 75 -9.79 6.31 2.45
CA LYS A 75 -8.65 6.76 1.64
C LYS A 75 -7.50 5.75 1.74
N HIS A 76 -7.27 5.18 2.91
CA HIS A 76 -6.29 4.13 3.10
C HIS A 76 -6.63 2.89 2.27
N ALA A 77 -7.87 2.39 2.35
CA ALA A 77 -8.36 1.24 1.58
C ALA A 77 -8.20 1.45 0.07
N ARG A 78 -8.59 2.63 -0.44
CA ARG A 78 -8.38 2.99 -1.85
C ARG A 78 -6.90 2.98 -2.24
N HIS A 79 -6.02 3.54 -1.41
CA HIS A 79 -4.58 3.51 -1.67
C HIS A 79 -4.03 2.09 -1.66
N ALA A 80 -4.43 1.27 -0.69
CA ALA A 80 -4.01 -0.13 -0.59
C ALA A 80 -4.44 -0.95 -1.82
N LEU A 81 -5.69 -0.79 -2.27
CA LEU A 81 -6.19 -1.47 -3.47
C LEU A 81 -5.37 -1.09 -4.71
N LYS A 82 -5.02 0.19 -4.89
CA LYS A 82 -4.15 0.61 -6.00
C LYS A 82 -2.75 0.02 -5.92
N VAL A 83 -2.17 -0.01 -4.73
CA VAL A 83 -0.84 -0.61 -4.50
C VAL A 83 -0.90 -2.09 -4.88
N LEU A 84 -1.87 -2.84 -4.37
CA LEU A 84 -2.06 -4.26 -4.67
C LEU A 84 -2.28 -4.53 -6.17
N LEU A 85 -3.12 -3.73 -6.83
CA LEU A 85 -3.34 -3.85 -8.27
C LEU A 85 -2.07 -3.57 -9.06
N LYS A 86 -1.30 -2.53 -8.70
CA LYS A 86 -0.03 -2.25 -9.36
C LYS A 86 0.96 -3.39 -9.14
N PHE A 87 1.07 -3.94 -7.93
CA PHE A 87 1.92 -5.10 -7.65
C PHE A 87 1.51 -6.34 -8.46
N LEU A 88 0.22 -6.62 -8.58
CA LEU A 88 -0.28 -7.72 -9.43
C LEU A 88 0.06 -7.48 -10.91
N MET A 89 -0.08 -6.24 -11.39
CA MET A 89 0.24 -5.89 -12.77
C MET A 89 1.75 -5.92 -13.06
N LEU A 90 2.62 -5.74 -12.05
CA LEU A 90 4.06 -5.96 -12.22
C LEU A 90 4.37 -7.42 -12.59
N ASP A 91 3.63 -8.38 -12.05
CA ASP A 91 3.79 -9.82 -12.34
C ASP A 91 3.13 -10.21 -13.67
N LEU A 92 1.91 -9.71 -13.92
CA LEU A 92 1.17 -10.04 -15.13
C LEU A 92 1.71 -9.35 -16.39
N GLU A 93 2.37 -8.19 -16.23
CA GLU A 93 2.77 -7.21 -17.26
C GLU A 93 1.61 -6.62 -18.09
N TRP A 94 0.61 -7.43 -18.43
CA TRP A 94 -0.63 -7.03 -19.08
C TRP A 94 -1.78 -7.99 -18.70
N ALA A 95 -3.01 -7.50 -18.78
CA ALA A 95 -4.21 -8.32 -18.56
C ALA A 95 -5.39 -7.80 -19.38
N ASP A 96 -6.28 -8.68 -19.79
CA ASP A 96 -7.61 -8.26 -20.24
C ASP A 96 -8.44 -7.82 -19.03
N ARG A 97 -9.15 -6.69 -19.14
CA ARG A 97 -9.90 -6.09 -18.03
C ARG A 97 -10.95 -7.05 -17.46
N ALA A 98 -11.70 -7.75 -18.31
CA ALA A 98 -12.72 -8.70 -17.84
C ALA A 98 -12.10 -9.93 -17.19
N ALA A 99 -10.94 -10.38 -17.69
CA ALA A 99 -10.19 -11.46 -17.08
C ALA A 99 -9.66 -11.07 -15.69
N LEU A 100 -9.14 -9.85 -15.55
CA LEU A 100 -8.66 -9.30 -14.27
C LEU A 100 -9.79 -9.18 -13.24
N GLU A 101 -10.93 -8.63 -13.65
CA GLU A 101 -12.13 -8.56 -12.80
C GLU A 101 -12.57 -9.95 -12.32
N LYS A 102 -12.61 -10.93 -13.23
CA LYS A 102 -12.96 -12.30 -12.87
C LYS A 102 -11.92 -12.92 -11.92
N HIS A 103 -10.64 -12.67 -12.13
CA HIS A 103 -9.57 -13.16 -11.26
C HIS A 103 -9.68 -12.62 -9.84
N LEU A 104 -10.09 -11.35 -9.70
CA LEU A 104 -10.18 -10.66 -8.42
C LEU A 104 -11.55 -10.79 -7.72
N ALA A 105 -12.57 -11.30 -8.39
CA ALA A 105 -13.95 -11.39 -7.85
C ALA A 105 -14.06 -12.18 -6.52
N GLY A 106 -13.12 -13.07 -6.22
CA GLY A 106 -13.05 -13.83 -4.97
C GLY A 106 -11.96 -13.38 -3.99
N ALA A 107 -11.22 -12.30 -4.30
CA ALA A 107 -10.11 -11.86 -3.47
C ALA A 107 -10.64 -11.19 -2.19
N THR A 108 -10.33 -11.77 -1.02
CA THR A 108 -10.75 -11.27 0.30
C THR A 108 -10.39 -9.79 0.49
N LEU A 109 -9.16 -9.41 0.12
CA LEU A 109 -8.67 -8.03 0.24
C LEU A 109 -9.44 -7.03 -0.62
N LEU A 110 -9.94 -7.41 -1.80
CA LEU A 110 -10.78 -6.54 -2.61
C LEU A 110 -12.10 -6.26 -1.89
N GLY A 111 -12.74 -7.31 -1.36
CA GLY A 111 -13.97 -7.17 -0.59
C GLY A 111 -13.77 -6.32 0.67
N ALA A 112 -12.66 -6.53 1.37
CA ALA A 112 -12.30 -5.79 2.58
C ALA A 112 -12.09 -4.29 2.29
N CYS A 113 -11.29 -3.96 1.27
CA CYS A 113 -11.09 -2.58 0.83
C CYS A 113 -12.41 -1.91 0.41
N ALA A 114 -13.23 -2.60 -0.39
CA ALA A 114 -14.50 -2.07 -0.88
C ALA A 114 -15.48 -1.80 0.27
N LYS A 115 -15.55 -2.69 1.26
CA LYS A 115 -16.35 -2.50 2.49
C LYS A 115 -15.91 -1.26 3.26
N GLN A 116 -14.60 -1.07 3.45
CA GLN A 116 -14.06 0.10 4.16
C GLN A 116 -14.26 1.42 3.37
N MET A 117 -14.37 1.33 2.04
CA MET A 117 -14.73 2.45 1.16
C MET A 117 -16.25 2.72 1.11
N GLY A 118 -17.08 1.81 1.61
CA GLY A 118 -18.55 1.90 1.49
C GLY A 118 -19.05 1.70 0.06
N MET A 119 -18.35 0.89 -0.74
CA MET A 119 -18.61 0.70 -2.17
C MET A 119 -18.79 -0.79 -2.51
N ALA A 120 -19.39 -1.08 -3.67
CA ALA A 120 -19.34 -2.44 -4.22
C ALA A 120 -17.91 -2.77 -4.68
N ALA A 121 -17.54 -4.06 -4.62
CA ALA A 121 -16.20 -4.52 -4.99
C ALA A 121 -15.81 -4.14 -6.43
N ASN A 122 -16.73 -4.28 -7.37
CA ASN A 122 -16.49 -3.91 -8.76
C ASN A 122 -16.28 -2.41 -8.93
N ASP A 123 -17.05 -1.57 -8.23
CA ASP A 123 -16.91 -0.11 -8.30
C ASP A 123 -15.57 0.34 -7.70
N ALA A 124 -15.15 -0.28 -6.59
CA ALA A 124 -13.84 -0.02 -5.98
C ALA A 124 -12.68 -0.44 -6.91
N LEU A 125 -12.80 -1.61 -7.55
CA LEU A 125 -11.83 -2.10 -8.53
C LEU A 125 -11.73 -1.19 -9.75
N HIS A 126 -12.87 -0.83 -10.34
CA HIS A 126 -12.92 0.07 -11.51
C HIS A 126 -12.32 1.42 -11.18
N GLY A 127 -12.71 2.03 -10.05
CA GLY A 127 -12.14 3.31 -9.63
C GLY A 127 -10.64 3.24 -9.39
N ALA A 128 -10.13 2.14 -8.82
CA ALA A 128 -8.70 1.95 -8.61
C ALA A 128 -7.94 1.80 -9.95
N ILE A 129 -8.49 1.07 -10.92
CA ILE A 129 -7.92 0.97 -12.28
C ILE A 129 -7.89 2.35 -12.96
N ASP A 130 -9.01 3.08 -12.92
CA ASP A 130 -9.13 4.39 -13.55
C ASP A 130 -8.15 5.40 -12.95
N GLU A 131 -7.98 5.39 -11.63
CA GLU A 131 -6.98 6.22 -10.95
C GLU A 131 -5.55 5.82 -11.32
N LEU A 132 -5.25 4.53 -11.46
CA LEU A 132 -3.92 4.07 -11.89
C LEU A 132 -3.62 4.47 -13.34
N ILE A 133 -4.63 4.46 -14.22
CA ILE A 133 -4.51 4.97 -15.59
C ILE A 133 -4.29 6.49 -15.59
N ALA A 134 -5.08 7.23 -14.82
CA ALA A 134 -4.93 8.68 -14.69
C ALA A 134 -3.57 9.08 -14.11
N GLN A 135 -3.01 8.25 -13.25
CA GLN A 135 -1.66 8.40 -12.70
C GLN A 135 -0.57 7.94 -13.68
N GLY A 136 -0.90 7.33 -14.82
CA GLY A 136 0.02 6.76 -15.78
C GLY A 136 0.76 5.50 -15.29
N ALA A 137 0.30 4.88 -14.19
CA ALA A 137 0.87 3.65 -13.66
C ALA A 137 0.36 2.39 -14.40
N LEU A 138 -0.76 2.54 -15.12
CA LEU A 138 -1.28 1.60 -16.08
C LEU A 138 -1.60 2.32 -17.38
N ARG A 139 -1.55 1.59 -18.50
CA ARG A 139 -2.03 2.05 -19.80
C ARG A 139 -3.16 1.16 -20.27
N CYS A 140 -4.21 1.75 -20.84
CA CYS A 140 -5.34 1.01 -21.40
C CYS A 140 -5.35 1.11 -22.93
N GLU A 141 -5.40 -0.03 -23.60
CA GLU A 141 -5.57 -0.13 -25.05
C GLU A 141 -6.72 -1.11 -25.36
N GLY A 142 -7.87 -0.58 -25.76
CA GLY A 142 -9.08 -1.39 -25.94
C GLY A 142 -9.54 -2.01 -24.62
N THR A 143 -9.54 -3.35 -24.54
CA THR A 143 -9.87 -4.09 -23.31
C THR A 143 -8.65 -4.47 -22.48
N ARG A 144 -7.44 -4.17 -22.96
CA ARG A 144 -6.18 -4.58 -22.33
C ARG A 144 -5.62 -3.48 -21.45
N LEU A 145 -5.24 -3.87 -20.24
CA LEU A 145 -4.47 -3.07 -19.30
C LEU A 145 -3.02 -3.53 -19.36
N PHE A 146 -2.10 -2.58 -19.45
CA PHE A 146 -0.66 -2.80 -19.44
C PHE A 146 -0.07 -2.16 -18.20
N ASN A 147 0.87 -2.86 -17.58
CA ASN A 147 1.74 -2.28 -16.58
C ASN A 147 2.60 -1.20 -17.25
N ASP A 148 2.54 0.02 -16.73
CA ASP A 148 3.40 1.11 -17.20
C ASP A 148 4.27 1.57 -16.04
N ASP A 149 5.58 1.52 -16.23
CA ASP A 149 6.54 1.98 -15.24
C ASP A 149 6.97 3.38 -15.64
N HIS A 150 6.67 4.36 -14.78
CA HIS A 150 7.16 5.74 -14.89
C HIS A 150 8.70 5.87 -14.84
N ARG A 151 9.45 4.78 -14.92
CA ARG A 151 10.89 4.82 -15.17
C ARG A 151 11.14 5.11 -16.65
N ARG A 152 10.73 6.29 -17.13
CA ARG A 152 11.49 6.93 -18.20
C ARG A 152 12.81 7.36 -17.57
N THR A 153 13.87 6.70 -18.01
CA THR A 153 15.29 7.08 -17.90
C THR A 153 15.50 8.59 -18.00
#